data_AF-A0A7V6G8L4-F1
#
_entry.id   AF-A0A7V6G8L4-F1
#
_cell.length_a   1.000
_cell.length_b   1.000
_cell.length_c   1.000
_cell.angle_alpha   90.00
_cell.angle_beta   90.00
_cell.angle_gamma   90.00
#
_symmetry.space_group_name_H-M   'P 1'
#
loop_
_entity.id
_entity.type
_entity.pdbx_description
1 polymer ?
#
loop_
_entity_poly.entity_id
_entity_poly.type
_entity_poly.pdbx_seq_one_letter_code
_entity_poly.pdbx_strand_id
1 'polypeptide(L)'
;MTTINENKFYQALESIFTGANIEGDSGYVNLLKIKSSYYKLILEEFKKSVNNEQIITDSFKEEFFDKLYSFFEKYFSESGSVYFVKTANWQRVYEQVYTDNKDVVLFWKTHMLYYVKSDILFQSIDVHITDEESKQ
;
A
#
# COMPACT_ATOMS: atom_id res chain seq x y z
N MET A 1 26.90 4.05 3.97
CA MET A 1 26.38 4.66 2.73
C MET A 1 24.94 4.21 2.61
N THR A 2 23.97 5.12 2.53
CA THR A 2 22.56 4.73 2.39
C THR A 2 22.34 4.18 0.98
N THR A 3 21.89 2.93 0.89
CA THR A 3 21.73 2.21 -0.38
C THR A 3 20.54 2.78 -1.17
N ILE A 4 20.64 2.84 -2.50
CA ILE A 4 19.65 3.53 -3.34
C ILE A 4 18.33 2.75 -3.33
N ASN A 5 18.41 1.42 -3.45
CA ASN A 5 17.26 0.53 -3.49
C ASN A 5 16.57 0.39 -2.13
N GLU A 6 17.31 0.45 -1.03
CA GLU A 6 16.74 0.50 0.33
C GLU A 6 15.83 1.71 0.50
N ASN A 7 16.32 2.90 0.13
CA ASN A 7 15.54 4.12 0.22
C ASN A 7 14.29 4.07 -0.66
N LYS A 8 14.43 3.61 -1.91
CA LYS A 8 13.29 3.44 -2.83
C LYS A 8 12.25 2.48 -2.27
N PHE A 9 12.70 1.37 -1.69
CA PHE A 9 11.82 0.36 -1.13
C PHE A 9 11.02 0.90 0.05
N TYR A 10 11.68 1.54 1.02
CA TYR A 10 10.99 2.13 2.17
C TYR A 10 10.06 3.28 1.78
N GLN A 11 10.46 4.13 0.83
CA GLN A 11 9.59 5.18 0.30
C GLN A 11 8.34 4.61 -0.38
N ALA A 12 8.47 3.51 -1.13
CA ALA A 12 7.32 2.83 -1.73
C ALA A 12 6.36 2.31 -0.66
N LEU A 13 6.88 1.67 0.40
CA LEU A 13 6.03 1.19 1.50
C LEU A 13 5.36 2.33 2.27
N GLU A 14 6.09 3.41 2.58
CA GLU A 14 5.54 4.57 3.28
C GLU A 14 4.43 5.24 2.46
N SER A 15 4.62 5.39 1.15
CA SER A 15 3.61 5.94 0.23
C SER A 15 2.33 5.09 0.22
N ILE A 16 2.45 3.76 0.22
CA ILE A 16 1.32 2.83 0.14
C ILE A 16 0.55 2.72 1.47
N PHE A 17 1.26 2.56 2.59
CA PHE A 17 0.64 2.19 3.86
C PHE A 17 0.39 3.38 4.79
N THR A 18 1.30 4.34 4.78
CA THR A 18 1.23 5.53 5.64
C THR A 18 0.56 6.68 4.92
N GLY A 19 0.86 6.85 3.63
CA GLY A 19 0.23 7.79 2.72
C GLY A 19 0.43 9.26 3.10
N ALA A 20 -0.57 10.07 2.76
CA ALA A 20 -0.59 11.50 3.07
C ALA A 20 -1.01 11.77 4.53
N ASN A 21 -0.76 13.00 5.00
CA ASN A 21 -1.28 13.45 6.29
C ASN A 21 -2.81 13.46 6.27
N ILE A 22 -3.40 12.93 7.34
CA ILE A 22 -4.85 12.76 7.48
C ILE A 22 -5.38 13.88 8.38
N GLU A 23 -6.23 14.74 7.81
CA GLU A 23 -6.83 15.90 8.47
C GLU A 23 -8.30 15.63 8.85
N GLY A 24 -8.79 16.33 9.88
CA GLY A 24 -10.18 16.26 10.33
C GLY A 24 -10.45 15.34 11.53
N ASP A 25 -11.71 15.39 12.01
CA ASP A 25 -12.17 14.78 13.27
C ASP A 25 -13.43 13.92 13.10
N SER A 26 -13.42 13.00 12.12
CA SER A 26 -14.50 12.02 11.93
C SER A 26 -14.10 10.61 12.40
N GLY A 27 -15.08 9.74 12.64
CA GLY A 27 -14.82 8.34 13.00
C GLY A 27 -14.00 7.58 11.94
N TYR A 28 -14.29 7.81 10.66
CA TYR A 28 -13.50 7.26 9.54
C TYR A 28 -12.06 7.79 9.54
N VAL A 29 -11.88 9.10 9.73
CA VAL A 29 -10.55 9.71 9.83
C VAL A 29 -9.76 9.14 11.02
N ASN A 30 -10.41 8.88 12.15
CA ASN A 30 -9.76 8.25 13.29
C ASN A 30 -9.27 6.83 12.97
N LEU A 31 -10.07 6.03 12.26
CA LEU A 31 -9.64 4.69 11.80
C LEU A 31 -8.43 4.77 10.88
N LEU A 32 -8.39 5.76 9.97
CA LEU A 32 -7.24 5.98 9.11
C LEU A 32 -6.00 6.43 9.89
N LYS A 33 -6.16 7.29 10.90
CA LYS A 33 -5.07 7.69 11.80
C LYS A 33 -4.51 6.46 12.55
N ILE A 34 -5.39 5.59 13.06
CA ILE A 34 -4.99 4.32 13.70
C ILE A 34 -4.25 3.42 12.72
N LYS A 35 -4.80 3.23 11.51
CA LYS A 35 -4.16 2.45 10.43
C LYS A 35 -2.76 2.98 10.12
N SER A 36 -2.63 4.29 9.89
CA SER A 36 -1.35 4.94 9.57
C SER A 36 -0.33 4.76 10.70
N SER A 37 -0.74 4.99 11.96
CA SER A 37 0.11 4.78 13.14
C SER A 37 0.55 3.32 13.30
N TYR A 38 -0.35 2.37 13.07
CA TYR A 38 -0.03 0.95 13.10
C TYR A 38 1.05 0.59 12.07
N TYR A 39 0.90 1.01 10.82
CA TYR A 39 1.89 0.71 9.79
C TYR A 39 3.23 1.39 10.02
N LYS A 40 3.26 2.60 10.61
CA LYS A 40 4.53 3.22 11.04
C LYS A 40 5.28 2.32 12.04
N LEU A 41 4.58 1.77 13.03
CA LEU A 41 5.19 0.85 14.01
C LEU A 41 5.74 -0.41 13.33
N ILE A 42 4.95 -1.02 12.44
CA ILE A 42 5.37 -2.22 11.70
C ILE A 42 6.58 -1.95 10.80
N LEU A 43 6.64 -0.79 10.13
CA LEU A 43 7.79 -0.43 9.31
C LEU A 43 9.06 -0.26 10.13
N GLU A 44 8.97 0.34 11.31
CA GLU A 44 10.09 0.46 12.24
C GLU A 44 10.54 -0.89 12.78
N GLU A 45 9.59 -1.79 13.09
CA GLU A 45 9.89 -3.16 13.51
C GLU A 45 10.56 -3.98 12.40
N PHE A 46 10.08 -3.82 11.16
CA PHE A 46 10.69 -4.43 9.99
C PHE A 46 12.11 -3.91 9.73
N LYS A 47 12.33 -2.58 9.79
CA LYS A 47 13.68 -1.97 9.69
C LYS A 47 14.63 -2.55 10.74
N LYS A 48 14.18 -2.68 11.99
CA LYS A 48 14.97 -3.29 13.07
C LYS A 48 15.29 -4.75 12.79
N SER A 49 14.31 -5.52 12.32
CA SER A 49 14.48 -6.94 11.99
C SER A 49 15.52 -7.13 10.88
N VAL A 50 15.46 -6.30 9.83
CA VAL A 50 16.45 -6.31 8.74
C VAL A 50 17.84 -5.93 9.24
N ASN A 51 17.97 -4.90 10.08
CA ASN A 51 19.26 -4.45 10.60
C ASN A 51 19.90 -5.43 11.59
N ASN A 52 19.09 -6.24 12.28
CA ASN A 52 19.57 -7.25 13.22
C ASN A 52 20.00 -8.55 12.53
N GLU A 53 19.69 -8.72 11.25
CA GLU A 53 19.94 -9.96 10.52
C GLU A 53 21.39 -10.01 10.02
N GLN A 54 22.16 -10.96 10.56
CA GLN A 54 23.61 -11.05 10.29
C GLN A 54 23.93 -11.43 8.83
N ILE A 55 22.97 -12.06 8.13
CA ILE A 55 23.11 -12.44 6.72
C ILE A 55 23.12 -11.21 5.81
N ILE A 56 22.51 -10.11 6.24
CA ILE A 56 22.37 -8.89 5.44
C ILE A 56 23.62 -8.01 5.65
N THR A 57 24.69 -8.38 4.97
CA THR A 57 25.94 -7.61 4.97
C THR A 57 25.81 -6.35 4.11
N ASP A 58 26.66 -5.35 4.35
CA ASP A 58 26.65 -4.09 3.57
C ASP A 58 26.81 -4.32 2.06
N SER A 59 27.57 -5.36 1.66
CA SER A 59 27.74 -5.71 0.24
C SER A 59 26.50 -6.37 -0.38
N PHE A 60 25.69 -7.08 0.42
CA PHE A 60 24.49 -7.78 -0.04
C PHE A 60 23.23 -6.92 0.08
N LYS A 61 23.26 -5.87 0.91
CA LYS A 61 22.11 -5.03 1.24
C LYS A 61 21.39 -4.46 0.01
N GLU A 62 22.14 -3.98 -0.99
CA GLU A 62 21.55 -3.43 -2.23
C GLU A 62 20.82 -4.52 -3.05
N GLU A 63 21.40 -5.72 -3.19
CA GLU A 63 20.79 -6.86 -3.88
C GLU A 63 19.58 -7.40 -3.13
N PHE A 64 19.66 -7.44 -1.79
CA PHE A 64 18.56 -7.82 -0.94
C PHE A 64 17.32 -6.95 -1.20
N PHE A 65 17.48 -5.62 -1.17
CA PHE A 65 16.37 -4.71 -1.43
C PHE A 65 15.89 -4.74 -2.88
N ASP A 66 16.77 -4.99 -3.86
CA ASP A 66 16.37 -5.16 -5.26
C ASP A 66 15.47 -6.39 -5.46
N LYS A 67 15.85 -7.53 -4.86
CA LYS A 67 15.05 -8.76 -4.88
C LYS A 67 13.73 -8.60 -4.15
N LEU A 68 13.77 -7.92 -3.01
CA LEU A 68 12.59 -7.70 -2.17
C LEU A 68 11.62 -6.76 -2.92
N TYR A 69 12.10 -5.68 -3.52
CA TYR A 69 11.28 -4.83 -4.40
C TYR A 69 10.70 -5.62 -5.58
N SER A 70 11.51 -6.41 -6.29
CA SER A 70 11.06 -7.23 -7.42
C SER A 70 9.96 -8.24 -7.05
N PHE A 71 10.02 -8.77 -5.83
CA PHE A 71 8.98 -9.64 -5.30
C PHE A 71 7.69 -8.86 -4.99
N PHE A 72 7.81 -7.74 -4.28
CA PHE A 72 6.66 -6.99 -3.78
C PHE A 72 5.99 -6.09 -4.81
N GLU A 73 6.70 -5.66 -5.86
CA GLU A 73 6.15 -4.77 -6.89
C GLU A 73 4.85 -5.30 -7.51
N LYS A 74 4.72 -6.63 -7.64
CA LYS A 74 3.53 -7.28 -8.19
C LYS A 74 2.29 -7.13 -7.31
N TYR A 75 2.50 -6.97 -6.00
CA TYR A 75 1.47 -6.87 -4.97
C TYR A 75 1.18 -5.44 -4.55
N PHE A 76 2.05 -4.49 -4.91
CA PHE A 76 1.83 -3.07 -4.65
C PHE A 76 0.63 -2.56 -5.44
N SER A 77 -0.49 -2.44 -4.74
CA SER A 77 -1.70 -1.76 -5.21
C SER A 77 -1.79 -0.36 -4.61
N GLU A 78 -2.57 0.52 -5.24
CA GLU A 78 -2.79 1.88 -4.74
C GLU A 78 -3.35 1.92 -3.31
N SER A 79 -4.04 0.86 -2.86
CA SER A 79 -4.61 0.76 -1.52
C SER A 79 -3.77 -0.03 -0.51
N GLY A 80 -2.66 -0.63 -0.95
CA GLY A 80 -1.83 -1.54 -0.14
C GLY A 80 -2.45 -2.91 0.12
N SER A 81 -3.55 -3.24 -0.57
CA SER A 81 -4.16 -4.57 -0.52
C SER A 81 -3.33 -5.55 -1.35
N VAL A 82 -3.21 -6.80 -0.89
CA VAL A 82 -2.54 -7.87 -1.65
C VAL A 82 -3.41 -8.22 -2.85
N TYR A 83 -3.08 -7.64 -4.01
CA TYR A 83 -3.77 -7.88 -5.27
C TYR A 83 -2.74 -7.97 -6.40
N PHE A 84 -2.94 -8.88 -7.34
CA PHE A 84 -2.04 -9.10 -8.48
C PHE A 84 -2.24 -8.03 -9.57
N VAL A 85 -1.91 -6.78 -9.26
CA VAL A 85 -2.14 -5.63 -10.15
C VAL A 85 -1.31 -5.74 -11.43
N LYS A 86 -0.02 -6.07 -11.30
CA LYS A 86 0.96 -6.06 -12.40
C LYS A 86 1.34 -7.47 -12.83
N THR A 87 0.37 -8.23 -13.33
CA THR A 87 0.62 -9.59 -13.84
C THR A 87 0.45 -9.61 -15.36
N ALA A 88 1.55 -9.71 -16.09
CA ALA A 88 1.48 -9.90 -17.53
C ALA A 88 1.06 -11.35 -17.85
N ASN A 89 0.26 -11.56 -18.91
CA ASN A 89 -0.29 -12.87 -19.27
C ASN A 89 0.77 -13.98 -19.42
N TRP A 90 1.98 -13.64 -19.86
CA TRP A 90 3.08 -14.60 -20.02
C TRP A 90 3.64 -15.14 -18.70
N GLN A 91 3.38 -14.47 -17.57
CA GLN A 91 3.82 -14.92 -16.25
C GLN A 91 2.99 -16.08 -15.70
N ARG A 92 1.86 -16.42 -16.34
CA ARG A 92 1.01 -17.59 -16.01
C ARG A 92 0.65 -17.72 -14.51
N VAL A 93 0.49 -16.59 -13.82
CA VAL A 93 0.13 -16.58 -12.39
C VAL A 93 -1.32 -17.01 -12.18
N TYR A 94 -2.20 -16.74 -13.16
CA TYR A 94 -3.59 -17.15 -13.13
C TYR A 94 -3.78 -18.58 -13.65
N GLU A 95 -4.66 -19.32 -12.99
CA GLU A 95 -5.13 -20.63 -13.44
C GLU A 95 -5.85 -20.48 -14.79
N GLN A 96 -5.48 -21.31 -15.76
CA GLN A 96 -6.18 -21.35 -17.06
C GLN A 96 -7.37 -22.31 -16.97
N VAL A 97 -8.57 -21.84 -17.31
CA VAL A 97 -9.76 -22.68 -17.40
C VAL A 97 -9.86 -23.21 -18.82
N TYR A 98 -9.57 -24.49 -19.01
CA TYR A 98 -9.48 -25.12 -20.33
C TYR A 98 -10.76 -25.81 -20.80
N THR A 99 -11.81 -25.89 -19.98
CA THR A 99 -13.01 -26.70 -20.27
C THR A 99 -14.30 -26.05 -19.78
N ASP A 100 -15.28 -25.93 -20.68
CA ASP A 100 -16.63 -25.39 -20.43
C ASP A 100 -17.45 -26.21 -19.42
N ASN A 101 -17.12 -27.50 -19.24
CA ASN A 101 -17.82 -28.41 -18.30
C ASN A 101 -17.49 -28.17 -16.81
N LYS A 102 -16.65 -27.18 -16.46
CA LYS A 102 -16.26 -26.85 -15.07
C LYS A 102 -16.70 -25.45 -14.63
N ASP A 103 -17.76 -24.91 -15.22
CA ASP A 103 -18.21 -23.53 -15.03
C ASP A 103 -18.54 -23.18 -13.56
N VAL A 104 -18.95 -24.17 -12.75
CA VAL A 104 -19.21 -23.99 -11.31
C VAL A 104 -17.94 -23.81 -10.47
N VAL A 105 -16.78 -24.29 -10.93
CA VAL A 105 -15.52 -24.24 -10.15
C VAL A 105 -15.06 -22.80 -9.96
N LEU A 106 -15.27 -21.95 -10.97
CA LEU A 106 -14.94 -20.53 -10.87
C LEU A 106 -15.81 -19.85 -9.81
N PHE A 107 -17.12 -20.12 -9.81
CA PHE A 107 -18.07 -19.59 -8.82
C PHE A 107 -17.70 -19.94 -7.37
N TRP A 108 -17.29 -21.19 -7.10
CA TRP A 108 -16.85 -21.58 -5.76
C TRP A 108 -15.50 -20.96 -5.38
N LYS A 109 -14.58 -20.81 -6.35
CA LYS A 109 -13.30 -20.14 -6.13
C LYS A 109 -13.47 -18.64 -5.87
N THR A 110 -14.47 -18.02 -6.48
CA THR A 110 -14.75 -16.59 -6.31
C THR A 110 -15.71 -16.27 -5.16
N HIS A 111 -16.25 -17.28 -4.47
CA HIS A 111 -17.21 -17.09 -3.37
C HIS A 111 -16.66 -16.22 -2.23
N MET A 112 -15.34 -16.16 -2.05
CA MET A 112 -14.67 -15.31 -1.05
C MET A 112 -13.99 -14.06 -1.65
N LEU A 113 -14.32 -13.68 -2.89
CA LEU A 113 -13.83 -12.42 -3.44
C LEU A 113 -14.62 -11.25 -2.84
N TYR A 114 -13.91 -10.40 -2.11
CA TYR A 114 -14.47 -9.17 -1.56
C TYR A 114 -14.10 -7.98 -2.45
N TYR A 115 -15.09 -7.16 -2.80
CA TYR A 115 -14.84 -5.89 -3.48
C TYR A 115 -14.33 -4.87 -2.47
N VAL A 116 -13.13 -4.34 -2.71
CA VAL A 116 -12.55 -3.24 -1.93
C VAL A 116 -12.76 -1.95 -2.71
N LYS A 117 -13.60 -1.05 -2.20
CA LYS A 117 -13.76 0.30 -2.73
C LYS A 117 -12.76 1.25 -2.05
N SER A 118 -11.90 1.91 -2.82
CA SER A 118 -11.13 3.06 -2.34
C SER A 118 -11.96 4.33 -2.46
N ASP A 119 -11.76 5.28 -1.55
CA ASP A 119 -12.39 6.60 -1.57
C ASP A 119 -11.32 7.70 -1.42
N ILE A 120 -11.63 8.91 -1.87
CA ILE A 120 -10.70 10.05 -1.90
C ILE A 120 -10.68 10.71 -0.51
N LEU A 121 -9.48 11.07 -0.03
CA LEU A 121 -9.31 11.84 1.21
C LEU A 121 -9.43 13.34 0.90
N PHE A 122 -10.42 13.99 1.50
CA PHE A 122 -10.61 15.44 1.40
C PHE A 122 -9.76 16.18 2.44
N GLN A 123 -9.13 17.28 2.03
CA GLN A 123 -8.46 18.21 2.94
C GLN A 123 -9.48 19.13 3.59
N SER A 124 -9.27 19.49 4.85
CA SER A 124 -10.09 20.50 5.52
C SER A 124 -9.82 21.87 4.91
N ILE A 125 -10.88 22.58 4.52
CA ILE A 125 -10.79 23.96 4.05
C ILE A 125 -11.55 24.83 5.04
N ASP A 126 -10.83 25.74 5.71
CA ASP A 126 -11.44 26.78 6.52
C ASP A 126 -11.83 27.96 5.62
N VAL A 127 -13.14 28.25 5.56
CA VAL A 127 -13.68 29.39 4.80
C VAL A 127 -14.09 30.46 5.80
N HIS A 128 -13.38 31.59 5.79
CA HIS A 128 -13.79 32.79 6.51
C HIS A 128 -14.56 33.71 5.58
N ILE A 129 -15.81 34.01 5.92
CA ILE A 129 -16.60 35.03 5.23
C ILE A 129 -16.37 36.34 5.96
N THR A 130 -15.71 37.29 5.30
CA THR A 130 -15.65 38.68 5.77
C THR A 130 -16.91 39.39 5.27
N ASP A 131 -17.82 39.72 6.19
CA ASP A 131 -18.91 40.64 5.91
C ASP A 131 -18.34 42.07 5.82
N GLU A 132 -18.03 42.52 4.60
CA GLU A 132 -17.87 43.95 4.33
C GLU A 132 -19.27 44.59 4.27
N GLU A 133 -19.90 44.78 5.43
CA GLU A 133 -21.08 45.64 5.55
C GLU A 133 -20.69 47.10 5.23
N SER A 134 -21.08 47.51 4.02
CA SER A 134 -21.79 48.77 3.74
C SER A 134 -21.46 49.96 4.67
N LYS A 135 -20.33 50.62 4.43
CA LYS A 135 -20.20 52.05 4.74
C LYS A 135 -20.84 52.86 3.61
N GLN A 136 -22.13 53.14 3.73
CA GLN A 136 -22.77 54.32 3.12
C GLN A 136 -22.85 55.43 4.17
#